data_AF-A0A2J6P4W5-F1
#
_entry.id   AF-A0A2J6P4W5-F1
#
_cell.length_a   1.000
_cell.length_b   1.000
_cell.length_c   1.000
_cell.angle_alpha   90.00
_cell.angle_beta   90.00
_cell.angle_gamma   90.00
#
_symmetry.space_group_name_H-M   'P 1'
#
loop_
_entity.id
_entity.type
_entity.pdbx_description
1 polymer ?
#
loop_
_entity_poly.entity_id
_entity_poly.type
_entity_poly.pdbx_seq_one_letter_code
_entity_poly.pdbx_strand_id
1 'polypeptide(L)'
;MFVGDKETLKDFILNYHNNLNDDYKDVSANEFFTLNDDVEEYSYQTINADEHIFMNELYSLVDQIATDKEYFIFDMLLSGRSYKEISQVLKCSIESIRKWFDNLLDEIIENKE
;
A
#
# COMPACT_ATOMS: atom_id res chain seq x y z
N MET A 1 -2.07 -13.55 2.89
CA MET A 1 -3.41 -13.62 2.26
C MET A 1 -4.43 -12.82 3.08
N PHE A 2 -5.01 -11.76 2.51
CA PHE A 2 -5.94 -10.85 3.18
C PHE A 2 -7.28 -11.51 3.53
N VAL A 3 -7.70 -11.43 4.80
CA VAL A 3 -8.93 -12.08 5.31
C VAL A 3 -10.07 -11.06 5.52
N GLY A 4 -9.97 -9.86 4.96
CA GLY A 4 -11.00 -8.81 5.05
C GLY A 4 -11.96 -8.75 3.86
N ASP A 5 -13.07 -8.03 4.05
CA ASP A 5 -14.03 -7.68 3.01
C ASP A 5 -13.52 -6.53 2.10
N LYS A 6 -14.31 -6.19 1.07
CA LYS A 6 -13.98 -5.16 0.08
C LYS A 6 -13.70 -3.80 0.71
N GLU A 7 -14.52 -3.39 1.66
CA GLU A 7 -14.38 -2.07 2.30
C GLU A 7 -13.12 -2.03 3.17
N THR A 8 -12.81 -3.13 3.86
CA THR A 8 -11.57 -3.25 4.64
C THR A 8 -10.34 -3.16 3.73
N LEU A 9 -10.37 -3.80 2.55
CA LEU A 9 -9.27 -3.71 1.57
C LEU A 9 -9.12 -2.28 1.04
N LYS A 10 -10.24 -1.65 0.73
CA LYS A 10 -10.30 -0.28 0.22
C LYS A 10 -9.72 0.70 1.23
N ASP A 11 -10.15 0.62 2.47
CA ASP A 11 -9.66 1.46 3.56
C ASP A 11 -8.17 1.22 3.81
N PHE A 12 -7.71 -0.03 3.74
CA PHE A 12 -6.29 -0.35 3.85
C PHE A 12 -5.46 0.33 2.75
N ILE A 13 -5.84 0.19 1.48
CA ILE A 13 -5.12 0.80 0.35
C ILE A 13 -5.08 2.32 0.47
N LEU A 14 -6.23 2.95 0.79
CA LEU A 14 -6.32 4.40 0.89
C LEU A 14 -5.48 4.97 2.04
N ASN A 15 -5.24 4.19 3.10
CA ASN A 15 -4.49 4.62 4.27
C ASN A 15 -3.06 4.08 4.32
N TYR A 16 -2.63 3.24 3.38
CA TYR A 16 -1.32 2.60 3.44
C TYR A 16 -0.15 3.59 3.49
N HIS A 17 -0.25 4.74 2.81
CA HIS A 17 0.75 5.80 2.89
C HIS A 17 1.05 6.29 4.31
N ASN A 18 0.13 6.12 5.28
CA ASN A 18 0.38 6.46 6.69
C ASN A 18 1.32 5.48 7.37
N ASN A 19 1.45 4.27 6.84
CA ASN A 19 2.33 3.22 7.35
C ASN A 19 3.77 3.36 6.81
N LEU A 20 4.00 4.25 5.84
CA LEU A 20 5.31 4.54 5.25
C LEU A 20 6.13 5.54 6.07
N ASN A 21 5.64 5.98 7.24
CA ASN A 21 6.42 6.74 8.21
C ASN A 21 7.39 5.82 8.96
N ASP A 22 8.25 5.16 8.20
CA ASP A 22 9.51 4.67 8.75
C ASP A 22 10.38 5.90 8.95
N ASP A 23 10.30 6.48 10.14
CA ASP A 23 11.27 7.45 10.63
C ASP A 23 12.59 6.67 10.85
N TYR A 24 13.22 6.26 9.75
CA TYR A 24 14.55 5.67 9.76
C TYR A 24 15.46 6.73 10.35
N LYS A 25 15.79 6.58 11.63
CA LYS A 25 16.90 7.33 12.20
C LYS A 25 18.10 7.01 11.33
N ASP A 26 18.74 8.06 10.82
CA ASP A 26 19.99 7.94 10.09
C ASP A 26 21.05 7.46 11.09
N VAL A 27 21.22 6.14 11.17
CA VAL A 27 22.20 5.51 12.06
C VAL A 27 23.54 5.57 11.36
N SER A 28 24.53 6.18 12.00
CA SER A 28 25.88 6.22 11.42
C SER A 28 26.44 4.80 11.28
N ALA A 29 27.32 4.58 10.29
CA ALA A 29 27.95 3.27 10.10
C ALA A 29 28.66 2.76 11.37
N ASN A 30 29.16 3.66 12.23
CA ASN A 30 29.78 3.29 13.49
C ASN A 30 28.75 2.78 14.51
N GLU A 31 27.59 3.41 14.63
CA GLU A 31 26.51 2.97 15.51
C GLU A 31 25.90 1.63 15.05
N PHE A 32 25.82 1.40 13.73
CA PHE A 32 25.30 0.14 13.17
C PHE A 32 26.09 -1.11 13.60
N PHE A 33 27.42 -1.00 13.75
CA PHE A 33 28.26 -2.12 14.20
C PHE A 33 28.44 -2.19 15.72
N THR A 34 27.77 -1.31 16.48
CA THR A 34 27.84 -1.32 17.93
C THR A 34 26.69 -2.17 18.48
N LEU A 35 27.02 -3.24 19.21
CA LEU A 35 26.01 -4.01 19.93
C LEU A 35 25.60 -3.19 21.17
N ASN A 36 24.47 -2.48 21.07
CA ASN A 36 23.77 -1.95 22.25
C ASN A 36 22.95 -3.09 22.87
N ASP A 37 23.12 -3.31 24.19
CA ASP A 37 22.34 -4.28 24.98
C ASP A 37 20.89 -3.81 25.24
N ASP A 38 20.52 -2.60 24.79
CA ASP A 38 19.19 -2.01 24.95
C ASP A 38 18.21 -2.52 23.89
N VAL A 39 17.45 -3.55 24.26
CA VAL A 39 16.43 -4.24 23.44
C VAL A 39 15.34 -3.29 22.89
N GLU A 40 15.11 -2.14 23.52
CA GLU A 40 14.11 -1.16 23.06
C GLU A 40 14.46 -0.53 21.70
N GLU A 41 15.75 -0.47 21.34
CA GLU A 41 16.26 0.12 20.09
C GLU A 41 15.97 -0.73 18.83
N TYR A 42 15.28 -1.86 18.95
CA TYR A 42 14.89 -2.68 17.79
C TYR A 42 13.37 -2.77 17.59
N SER A 43 12.58 -2.21 18.50
CA SER A 43 11.12 -2.28 18.46
C SER A 43 10.51 -1.54 17.25
N TYR A 44 11.21 -0.53 16.70
CA TYR A 44 10.76 0.21 15.52
C TYR A 44 10.94 -0.58 14.21
N GLN A 45 11.81 -1.59 14.18
CA GLN A 45 12.08 -2.38 12.96
C GLN A 45 10.97 -3.40 12.65
N THR A 46 10.03 -3.58 13.58
CA THR A 46 8.87 -4.49 13.43
C THR A 46 7.54 -3.76 13.30
N ILE A 47 7.53 -2.43 13.37
CA ILE A 47 6.29 -1.65 13.24
C ILE A 47 5.83 -1.81 11.79
N ASN A 48 4.65 -2.43 11.60
CA ASN A 48 4.00 -2.68 10.32
C ASN A 48 4.57 -3.80 9.42
N ALA A 49 5.38 -4.72 9.95
CA ALA A 49 5.95 -5.81 9.16
C ALA A 49 4.88 -6.66 8.44
N ASP A 50 3.75 -6.93 9.12
CA ASP A 50 2.64 -7.70 8.55
C ASP A 50 1.94 -6.94 7.41
N GLU A 51 1.75 -5.64 7.55
CA GLU A 51 1.18 -4.75 6.53
C GLU A 51 2.06 -4.69 5.29
N HIS A 52 3.39 -4.62 5.45
CA HIS A 52 4.33 -4.63 4.32
C HIS A 52 4.39 -5.98 3.61
N ILE A 53 4.37 -7.09 4.35
CA ILE A 53 4.26 -8.43 3.75
C ILE A 53 2.98 -8.53 2.94
N PHE A 54 1.86 -8.13 3.52
CA PHE A 54 0.58 -8.14 2.82
C PHE A 54 0.61 -7.25 1.57
N MET A 55 1.23 -6.08 1.64
CA MET A 55 1.32 -5.18 0.49
C MET A 55 2.14 -5.73 -0.66
N ASN A 56 3.21 -6.47 -0.37
CA ASN A 56 3.98 -7.16 -1.41
C ASN A 56 3.15 -8.24 -2.12
N GLU A 57 2.36 -9.01 -1.37
CA GLU A 57 1.42 -9.97 -1.96
C GLU A 57 0.36 -9.27 -2.81
N LEU A 58 -0.21 -8.17 -2.30
CA LEU A 58 -1.22 -7.39 -3.00
C LEU A 58 -0.68 -6.78 -4.30
N TYR A 59 0.53 -6.21 -4.28
CA TYR A 59 1.20 -5.71 -5.48
C TYR A 59 1.40 -6.81 -6.52
N SER A 60 1.84 -8.00 -6.09
CA SER A 60 2.06 -9.13 -7.00
C SER A 60 0.76 -9.59 -7.66
N LEU A 61 -0.35 -9.60 -6.92
CA LEU A 61 -1.67 -9.93 -7.46
C LEU A 61 -2.17 -8.85 -8.42
N VAL A 62 -2.08 -7.58 -8.03
CA VAL A 62 -2.52 -6.44 -8.87
C VAL A 62 -1.73 -6.41 -10.18
N ASP A 63 -0.42 -6.68 -10.16
CA ASP A 63 0.42 -6.75 -11.37
C ASP A 63 -0.04 -7.85 -12.35
N GLN A 64 -0.65 -8.94 -11.84
CA GLN A 64 -1.15 -10.03 -12.67
C GLN A 64 -2.52 -9.78 -13.28
N ILE A 65 -3.43 -9.13 -12.54
CA ILE A 65 -4.85 -9.04 -12.91
C ILE A 65 -5.25 -7.67 -13.45
N ALA A 66 -4.59 -6.59 -13.01
CA ALA A 66 -5.01 -5.24 -13.34
C ALA A 66 -4.61 -4.84 -14.76
N THR A 67 -5.45 -4.02 -15.39
CA THR A 67 -5.00 -3.26 -16.57
C THR A 67 -4.00 -2.18 -16.16
N ASP A 68 -3.15 -1.71 -17.10
CA ASP A 68 -2.22 -0.59 -16.85
C ASP A 68 -2.88 0.62 -16.18
N LYS A 69 -4.15 0.87 -16.52
CA LYS A 69 -4.93 1.97 -15.97
C LYS A 69 -5.35 1.72 -14.53
N GLU A 70 -5.84 0.52 -14.23
CA GLU A 70 -6.22 0.13 -12.87
C GLU A 70 -5.00 0.08 -11.96
N TYR A 71 -3.88 -0.46 -12.46
CA TYR A 71 -2.59 -0.43 -11.79
C TYR A 71 -2.17 1.01 -11.45
N PHE A 72 -2.21 1.92 -12.42
CA PHE A 72 -1.87 3.34 -12.19
C PHE A 72 -2.77 3.99 -11.13
N ILE A 73 -4.07 3.71 -11.16
CA ILE A 73 -5.03 4.24 -10.17
C ILE A 73 -4.70 3.69 -8.78
N PHE A 74 -4.46 2.39 -8.68
CA PHE A 74 -4.07 1.72 -7.45
C PHE A 74 -2.82 2.34 -6.84
N ASP A 75 -1.73 2.47 -7.62
CA ASP A 75 -0.45 3.00 -7.15
C ASP A 75 -0.55 4.46 -6.66
N MET A 76 -1.34 5.28 -7.37
CA MET A 76 -1.60 6.66 -6.98
C MET A 76 -2.40 6.77 -5.68
N LEU A 77 -3.44 5.96 -5.52
CA LEU A 77 -4.26 5.93 -4.31
C LEU A 77 -3.44 5.45 -3.11
N LEU A 78 -2.61 4.42 -3.32
CA LEU A 78 -1.70 3.88 -2.33
C LEU A 78 -0.68 4.93 -1.86
N SER A 79 -0.21 5.78 -2.77
CA SER A 79 0.67 6.92 -2.48
C SER A 79 -0.04 8.12 -1.82
N GLY A 80 -1.31 7.98 -1.43
CA GLY A 80 -2.11 9.00 -0.77
C GLY A 80 -2.65 10.10 -1.69
N ARG A 81 -2.65 9.89 -3.02
CA ARG A 81 -3.25 10.85 -3.96
C ARG A 81 -4.77 10.72 -3.96
N SER A 82 -5.44 11.85 -4.12
CA SER A 82 -6.90 11.91 -4.17
C SER A 82 -7.45 11.50 -5.54
N TYR A 83 -8.68 10.99 -5.56
CA TYR A 83 -9.42 10.72 -6.81
C TYR A 83 -9.47 11.92 -7.76
N LYS A 84 -9.50 13.14 -7.22
CA LYS A 84 -9.52 14.38 -7.99
C LYS A 84 -8.20 14.57 -8.75
N GLU A 85 -7.05 14.40 -8.09
CA GLU A 85 -5.73 14.51 -8.73
C GLU A 85 -5.58 13.46 -9.83
N ILE A 86 -5.98 12.22 -9.56
CA ILE A 86 -5.94 11.12 -10.54
C ILE A 86 -6.83 11.44 -11.74
N SER A 87 -8.05 11.95 -11.51
CA SER A 87 -8.97 12.35 -12.58
C SER A 87 -8.41 13.44 -13.49
N GLN A 88 -7.62 14.37 -12.94
CA GLN A 88 -6.96 15.43 -13.70
C GLN A 88 -5.84 14.87 -14.58
N VAL A 89 -5.06 13.92 -14.05
CA VAL A 89 -3.99 13.25 -14.82
C VAL A 89 -4.56 12.42 -15.97
N LEU A 90 -5.57 11.60 -15.69
CA LEU A 90 -6.19 10.72 -16.69
C LEU A 90 -7.21 11.44 -17.59
N LYS A 91 -7.50 12.72 -17.32
CA LYS A 91 -8.48 13.55 -18.04
C LYS A 91 -9.86 12.88 -18.15
N CYS A 92 -10.34 12.32 -17.05
CA CYS A 92 -11.64 11.64 -16.97
C CYS A 92 -12.43 12.12 -15.74
N SER A 93 -13.63 11.56 -15.54
CA SER A 93 -14.45 11.90 -14.38
C SER A 93 -13.98 11.18 -13.11
N ILE A 94 -14.28 11.75 -11.94
CA ILE A 94 -13.98 11.13 -10.63
C ILE A 94 -14.75 9.81 -10.47
N GLU A 95 -15.98 9.76 -10.96
CA GLU A 95 -16.83 8.57 -10.93
C GLU A 95 -16.22 7.42 -11.74
N SER A 96 -15.52 7.76 -12.84
CA SER A 96 -14.80 6.76 -13.65
C SER A 96 -13.64 6.15 -12.86
N ILE A 97 -12.85 6.98 -12.15
CA ILE A 97 -11.77 6.49 -11.29
C ILE A 97 -12.32 5.58 -10.19
N ARG A 98 -13.41 6.01 -9.52
CA ARG A 98 -14.05 5.20 -8.48
C ARG A 98 -14.51 3.86 -9.02
N LYS A 99 -15.16 3.85 -10.18
CA LYS A 99 -15.63 2.61 -10.80
C LYS A 99 -14.48 1.67 -11.16
N TRP A 100 -13.41 2.17 -11.76
CA TRP A 100 -12.25 1.34 -12.10
C TRP A 100 -11.57 0.79 -10.86
N PHE A 101 -11.45 1.60 -9.82
CA PHE A 101 -10.90 1.12 -8.55
C PHE A 101 -11.81 0.10 -7.88
N ASP A 102 -13.13 0.34 -7.83
CA ASP A 102 -14.08 -0.61 -7.25
C ASP A 102 -14.12 -1.94 -8.03
N ASN A 103 -13.95 -1.91 -9.35
CA ASN A 103 -13.82 -3.11 -10.18
C ASN A 103 -12.54 -3.88 -9.85
N LEU A 104 -11.40 -3.20 -9.76
CA LEU A 104 -10.13 -3.84 -9.38
C LEU A 104 -10.25 -4.51 -8.00
N LEU A 105 -10.91 -3.86 -7.04
CA LEU A 105 -11.15 -4.45 -5.72
C LEU A 105 -12.02 -5.72 -5.80
N ASP A 106 -13.02 -5.76 -6.68
CA ASP A 106 -13.82 -6.97 -6.90
C ASP A 106 -12.96 -8.09 -7.49
N GLU A 107 -12.13 -7.79 -8.49
CA GLU A 107 -11.21 -8.77 -9.10
C GLU A 107 -10.19 -9.31 -8.10
N ILE A 108 -9.64 -8.46 -7.22
CA ILE A 108 -8.74 -8.89 -6.14
C ILE A 108 -9.44 -9.88 -5.20
N ILE A 109 -10.71 -9.65 -4.87
CA ILE A 109 -11.48 -10.53 -3.97
C ILE A 109 -11.82 -11.85 -4.65
N GLU A 110 -12.13 -11.83 -5.94
CA GLU A 110 -12.43 -13.03 -6.72
C GLU A 110 -11.18 -13.90 -6.96
N ASN A 111 -10.01 -13.29 -7.15
CA ASN A 111 -8.74 -13.98 -7.42
C ASN A 111 -7.89 -14.21 -6.16
N LYS A 112 -8.50 -14.20 -4.98
CA LYS A 112 -7.80 -14.46 -3.71
C LYS A 112 -7.35 -15.91 -3.56
N GLU A 113 -7.91 -16.87 -4.30
CA GLU A 113 -7.71 -18.32 -4.12
C GLU A 113 -6.27 -18.82 -4.35
#